data_AF-A0A6V8CNX2-F1
#
_entry.id   AF-A0A6V8CNX2-F1
#
_cell.length_a   1.000
_cell.length_b   1.000
_cell.length_c   1.000
_cell.angle_alpha   90.00
_cell.angle_beta   90.00
_cell.angle_gamma   90.00
#
_symmetry.space_group_name_H-M   'P 1'
#
loop_
_entity.id
_entity.type
_entity.pdbx_description
1 polymer ?
#
loop_
_entity_poly.entity_id
_entity_poly.type
_entity_poly.pdbx_seq_one_letter_code
_entity_poly.pdbx_strand_id
1 'polypeptide(L)' 'LDEVDALVEMASEIEDKQSNIGYIKTSEGFDVRLPKESIETIARTIEMTPHEGFKPVVRVNMLGQIVLDFEPL' A
#
# COMPACT_ATOMS: atom_id res chain seq x y z
N LEU A 1 -9.83 -17.31 -28.00
CA LEU A 1 -8.97 -16.57 -27.06
C LEU A 1 -8.14 -17.64 -26.40
N ASP A 2 -6.86 -17.70 -26.76
CA ASP A 2 -5.92 -18.72 -26.29
C ASP A 2 -5.75 -18.57 -24.78
N GLU A 3 -5.78 -19.67 -24.01
CA GLU A 3 -5.56 -19.65 -22.55
C GLU A 3 -4.22 -18.98 -22.18
N VAL A 4 -3.29 -18.97 -23.13
CA VAL A 4 -1.98 -18.33 -23.04
C VAL A 4 -2.08 -16.80 -23.01
N ASP A 5 -3.00 -16.18 -23.76
CA ASP A 5 -3.20 -14.72 -23.76
C ASP A 5 -3.80 -14.24 -22.42
N ALA A 6 -4.74 -15.00 -21.86
CA ALA A 6 -5.36 -14.67 -20.58
C ALA A 6 -4.34 -14.70 -19.43
N LEU A 7 -3.40 -15.65 -19.44
CA LEU A 7 -2.32 -15.71 -18.45
C LEU A 7 -1.35 -14.54 -18.56
N VAL A 8 -1.08 -14.07 -19.79
CA VAL A 8 -0.21 -12.91 -20.04
C VAL A 8 -0.85 -11.63 -19.53
N GLU A 9 -2.15 -11.41 -19.75
CA GLU A 9 -2.88 -10.26 -19.20
C GLU A 9 -2.89 -10.27 -17.66
N MET A 10 -3.18 -11.42 -17.05
CA MET A 10 -3.16 -11.56 -15.60
C MET A 10 -1.77 -11.33 -14.99
N ALA A 11 -0.70 -11.81 -15.63
CA ALA A 11 0.67 -11.59 -15.18
C ALA A 11 1.05 -10.10 -15.27
N SER A 12 0.68 -9.43 -16.37
CA SER A 12 0.87 -7.98 -16.54
C SER A 12 0.16 -7.19 -15.44
N GLU A 13 -1.10 -7.51 -15.12
CA GLU A 13 -1.84 -6.84 -14.04
C GLU A 13 -1.23 -7.05 -12.66
N ILE A 14 -0.67 -8.23 -12.39
CA ILE A 14 0.00 -8.53 -11.12
C ILE A 14 1.31 -7.74 -11.02
N GLU A 15 2.07 -7.67 -12.11
CA GLU A 15 3.35 -6.95 -12.18
C GLU A 15 3.15 -5.43 -12.06
N ASP A 16 2.09 -4.88 -12.68
CA ASP A 16 1.68 -3.48 -12.52
C ASP A 16 1.23 -3.15 -11.08
N LYS A 17 0.51 -4.07 -10.43
CA LYS A 17 0.09 -3.90 -9.02
C LYS A 17 1.27 -3.99 -8.05
N GLN A 18 2.29 -4.80 -8.34
CA GLN A 18 3.49 -4.90 -7.51
C GLN A 18 4.51 -3.77 -7.75
N SER A 19 4.55 -3.18 -8.94
CA SER A 19 5.44 -2.07 -9.30
C SER A 19 4.91 -0.70 -8.89
N ASN A 20 3.58 -0.55 -8.72
CA ASN A 20 2.93 0.70 -8.29
C ASN A 20 2.61 0.78 -6.79
N ILE A 21 3.20 -0.08 -5.95
CA ILE A 21 3.03 -0.01 -4.49
C ILE A 21 3.44 1.38 -4.00
N GLY A 22 2.47 2.11 -3.43
CA GLY A 22 2.67 3.46 -2.90
C GLY A 22 2.47 4.60 -3.89
N TYR A 23 2.09 4.33 -5.15
CA TYR A 23 1.71 5.36 -6.11
C TYR A 23 0.19 5.54 -6.19
N ILE A 24 -0.27 6.77 -6.05
CA ILE A 24 -1.67 7.17 -6.20
C ILE A 24 -1.73 8.31 -7.21
N LYS A 25 -2.37 8.03 -8.34
CA LYS A 25 -2.66 9.04 -9.35
C LYS A 25 -3.86 9.89 -8.90
N THR A 26 -3.76 11.20 -8.99
CA THR A 26 -4.90 12.09 -8.69
C THR A 26 -5.40 12.81 -9.94
N SER A 27 -6.63 13.31 -9.90
CA SER A 27 -7.16 14.20 -10.94
C SER A 27 -6.86 15.68 -10.68
N GLU A 28 -6.15 16.00 -9.60
CA GLU A 28 -5.94 17.36 -9.09
C GLU A 28 -4.60 17.96 -9.56
N GLY A 29 -3.90 17.30 -10.49
CA GLY A 29 -2.65 17.78 -11.08
C GLY A 29 -1.39 17.45 -10.28
N PHE A 30 -1.49 16.60 -9.26
CA PHE A 30 -0.36 16.02 -8.55
C PHE A 30 -0.56 14.51 -8.37
N ASP A 31 0.51 13.76 -8.16
CA ASP A 31 0.41 12.36 -7.76
C ASP A 31 1.06 12.17 -6.39
N VAL A 32 0.59 11.18 -5.65
CA VAL A 32 1.21 10.78 -4.38
C VAL A 32 2.11 9.58 -4.64
N ARG A 33 3.35 9.62 -4.17
CA ARG A 33 4.28 8.51 -4.27
C ARG A 33 4.98 8.26 -2.95
N LEU A 34 4.79 7.06 -2.41
CA LEU A 34 5.54 6.52 -1.28
C LEU A 34 6.46 5.40 -1.81
N PRO A 35 7.76 5.41 -1.50
CA PRO A 35 8.66 4.35 -1.93
C PRO A 35 8.19 2.99 -1.38
N LYS A 36 8.29 1.94 -2.21
CA LYS A 36 7.97 0.57 -1.81
C LYS A 36 8.72 0.16 -0.53
N GLU A 37 10.00 0.48 -0.45
CA GLU A 37 10.84 0.22 0.72
C GLU A 37 10.29 0.86 2.00
N SER A 38 9.68 2.05 1.88
CA SER A 38 9.03 2.72 3.02
C SER A 38 7.78 1.96 3.48
N ILE A 39 6.95 1.47 2.55
CA ILE A 39 5.76 0.67 2.87
C ILE A 39 6.16 -0.65 3.52
N GLU A 40 7.17 -1.33 2.99
CA GLU A 40 7.69 -2.58 3.54
C GLU A 40 8.27 -2.39 4.95
N THR A 41 8.97 -1.27 5.16
CA THR A 41 9.51 -0.92 6.49
C THR A 41 8.37 -0.70 7.48
N ILE A 42 7.34 0.08 7.12
CA ILE A 42 6.18 0.33 7.98
C ILE A 42 5.46 -0.98 8.31
N ALA A 43 5.20 -1.83 7.31
CA ALA A 43 4.54 -3.12 7.50
C ALA A 43 5.31 -3.99 8.50
N ARG A 44 6.63 -4.14 8.32
CA ARG A 44 7.48 -4.92 9.23
C ARG A 44 7.47 -4.37 10.65
N THR A 45 7.52 -3.03 10.82
CA THR A 45 7.47 -2.41 12.15
C THR A 45 6.15 -2.70 12.87
N ILE A 46 5.03 -2.66 12.15
CA ILE A 46 3.70 -2.94 12.70
C ILE A 46 3.58 -4.41 13.11
N GLU A 47 4.03 -5.35 12.27
CA GLU A 47 4.03 -6.79 12.58
C GLU A 47 4.81 -7.10 13.87
N MET A 48 5.90 -6.37 14.12
CA MET A 48 6.73 -6.52 15.32
C MET A 48 6.17 -5.83 16.57
N THR A 49 5.09 -5.04 16.43
CA THR A 49 4.49 -4.29 17.53
C THR A 49 3.28 -5.04 18.08
N PRO A 50 3.16 -5.32 19.39
CA PRO A 50 1.95 -5.92 19.96
C PRO A 50 0.71 -5.03 19.72
N HIS A 51 -0.33 -5.59 19.11
CA HIS A 51 -1.57 -4.87 18.77
C HIS A 51 -2.83 -5.73 18.93
N GLU A 52 -2.82 -6.72 19.83
CA GLU A 52 -3.98 -7.59 20.08
C GLU A 52 -5.23 -6.79 20.48
N GLY A 53 -6.38 -7.17 19.93
CA GLY A 53 -7.66 -6.46 20.15
C GLY A 53 -7.82 -5.18 19.31
N PHE A 54 -6.80 -4.80 18.53
CA PHE A 54 -6.81 -3.62 17.67
C PHE A 54 -6.31 -3.93 16.26
N LYS A 55 -6.76 -3.16 15.28
CA LYS A 55 -6.27 -3.12 13.91
C LYS A 55 -5.38 -1.88 13.74
N PRO A 56 -4.06 -2.03 13.56
CA PRO A 56 -3.18 -0.90 13.25
C PRO A 56 -3.52 -0.31 11.88
N VAL A 57 -3.63 1.02 11.80
CA VAL A 57 -3.94 1.78 10.58
C VAL A 57 -2.93 2.91 10.42
N VAL A 58 -2.27 2.95 9.27
CA VAL A 58 -1.35 4.04 8.92
C VAL A 58 -2.15 5.20 8.35
N ARG A 59 -2.00 6.39 8.93
CA ARG A 59 -2.72 7.61 8.54
C ARG A 59 -1.76 8.78 8.31
N VAL A 60 -2.23 9.79 7.60
CA VAL A 60 -1.58 11.10 7.50
C VAL A 60 -2.39 12.08 8.36
N ASN A 61 -1.72 12.75 9.32
CA ASN A 61 -2.38 13.76 10.14
C ASN A 61 -2.48 15.12 9.41
N MET A 62 -3.11 16.12 10.04
CA MET A 62 -3.28 17.45 9.44
C MET A 62 -1.95 18.19 9.14
N LEU A 63 -0.85 17.76 9.77
CA LEU A 63 0.49 18.31 9.53
C LEU A 63 1.25 17.54 8.43
N GLY A 64 0.62 16.57 7.79
CA GLY A 64 1.24 15.75 6.76
C GLY A 64 2.15 14.65 7.32
N GLN A 65 2.13 14.38 8.62
CA GLN A 65 2.96 13.35 9.23
C GLN A 65 2.28 11.98 9.13
N ILE A 66 3.08 10.95 8.83
CA ILE A 66 2.65 9.56 8.94
C ILE A 66 2.54 9.20 10.41
N VAL A 67 1.37 8.74 10.82
CA VAL A 67 1.07 8.29 12.19
C VAL A 67 0.48 6.88 12.16
N LEU A 68 0.72 6.13 13.23
CA LEU A 68 0.11 4.84 13.46
C LEU A 68 -1.09 5.02 14.39
N ASP A 69 -2.26 4.60 13.94
CA ASP A 69 -3.51 4.62 14.68
C ASP A 69 -3.98 3.18 14.96
N PHE A 70 -4.89 3.00 15.91
CA PHE A 70 -5.37 1.67 16.33
C PHE A 70 -6.89 1.66 16.43
N GLU A 71 -7.54 0.98 15.49
CA GLU A 71 -9.00 0.80 15.48
C GLU A 71 -9.40 -0.44 16.27
N PRO A 72 -10.50 -0.44 17.05
CA PRO A 72 -10.97 -1.65 17.73
C PRO A 72 -11.44 -2.71 16.72
N LEU A 73 -11.17 -3.99 17.02
CA LEU A 73 -11.61 -5.15 16.22
C LEU A 73 -13.07 -5.55 16.49
#